data_AF-A0A2N3G5P7-F1
#
_entry.id   AF-A0A2N3G5P7-F1
#
_cell.length_a   1.000
_cell.length_b   1.000
_cell.length_c   1.000
_cell.angle_alpha   90.00
_cell.angle_beta   90.00
_cell.angle_gamma   90.00
#
_symmetry.space_group_name_H-M   'P 1'
#
loop_
_entity.id
_entity.type
_entity.pdbx_description
1 polymer ?
#
loop_
_entity_poly.entity_id
_entity_poly.type
_entity_poly.pdbx_seq_one_letter_code
_entity_poly.pdbx_strand_id
1 'polypeptide(L)'
;MTAEELALDAARVADDGMASDVCVMDMRETLGITDYFVIASGRNERQVHRIHDAVEEKLGEHGVKPAHREGLRFRRWILLDYVDVVVHIFLEQDRAFYDLERLWANVPRLDWSNARSDEMPPAGSSSS
;
A
#
# COMPACT_ATOMS: atom_id res chain seq x y z
N MET A 1 8.53 -11.93 -7.59
CA MET A 1 8.03 -10.64 -7.10
C MET A 1 9.02 -10.13 -6.07
N THR A 2 9.59 -8.96 -6.29
CA THR A 2 10.46 -8.27 -5.34
C THR A 2 9.64 -7.57 -4.25
N ALA A 3 10.26 -7.16 -3.15
CA ALA A 3 9.57 -6.38 -2.11
C ALA A 3 9.03 -5.04 -2.64
N GLU A 4 9.75 -4.41 -3.58
CA GLU A 4 9.32 -3.18 -4.24
C GLU A 4 8.07 -3.41 -5.09
N GLU A 5 8.08 -4.43 -5.96
CA GLU A 5 6.90 -4.80 -6.76
C GLU A 5 5.69 -5.11 -5.87
N LEU A 6 5.91 -5.84 -4.76
CA LEU A 6 4.87 -6.17 -3.80
C LEU A 6 4.26 -4.92 -3.14
N ALA A 7 5.10 -3.96 -2.74
CA ALA A 7 4.66 -2.72 -2.12
C ALA A 7 3.90 -1.82 -3.11
N LEU A 8 4.38 -1.74 -4.36
CA LEU A 8 3.73 -0.98 -5.42
C LEU A 8 2.35 -1.57 -5.77
N ASP A 9 2.24 -2.90 -5.86
CA ASP A 9 0.95 -3.56 -6.11
C ASP A 9 -0.02 -3.36 -4.95
N ALA A 10 0.43 -3.49 -3.70
CA ALA A 10 -0.41 -3.19 -2.54
C ALA A 10 -0.94 -1.75 -2.55
N ALA A 11 -0.09 -0.77 -2.89
CA ALA A 11 -0.48 0.63 -2.98
C ALA A 11 -1.52 0.86 -4.10
N ARG A 12 -1.32 0.28 -5.29
CA ARG A 12 -2.25 0.39 -6.41
C ARG A 12 -3.61 -0.23 -6.10
N VAL A 13 -3.62 -1.40 -5.48
CA VAL A 13 -4.86 -2.06 -5.08
C VAL A 13 -5.60 -1.26 -4.01
N ALA A 14 -4.88 -0.63 -3.09
CA ALA A 14 -5.48 0.27 -2.13
C ALA A 14 -6.12 1.50 -2.83
N ASP A 15 -5.42 2.10 -3.79
CA ASP A 15 -5.93 3.22 -4.61
C ASP A 15 -7.17 2.82 -5.42
N ASP A 16 -7.17 1.66 -6.07
CA ASP A 16 -8.33 1.07 -6.77
C ASP A 16 -9.52 0.85 -5.82
N GLY A 17 -9.22 0.55 -4.55
CA GLY A 17 -10.17 0.50 -3.43
C GLY A 17 -10.69 1.86 -2.96
N MET A 18 -10.35 2.94 -3.68
CA MET A 18 -10.62 4.34 -3.37
C MET A 18 -10.01 4.79 -2.04
N ALA A 19 -8.88 4.21 -1.65
CA ALA A 19 -8.16 4.65 -0.46
C ALA A 19 -7.62 6.08 -0.64
N SER A 20 -7.60 6.85 0.44
CA SER A 20 -6.95 8.16 0.47
C SER A 20 -5.54 8.07 1.05
N ASP A 21 -4.75 9.10 0.74
CA ASP A 21 -3.42 9.33 1.32
C ASP A 21 -2.50 8.10 1.22
N VAL A 22 -2.56 7.39 0.09
CA VAL A 22 -1.73 6.22 -0.15
C VAL A 22 -0.28 6.66 -0.29
N CYS A 23 0.62 6.05 0.48
CA CYS A 23 2.06 6.29 0.34
C CYS A 23 2.88 5.02 0.59
N VAL A 24 4.01 4.93 -0.12
CA VAL A 24 4.99 3.86 0.04
C VAL A 24 6.27 4.49 0.60
N MET A 25 6.74 3.99 1.74
CA MET A 25 7.95 4.45 2.43
C MET A 25 9.05 3.41 2.30
N ASP A 26 10.25 3.88 1.97
CA ASP A 26 11.47 3.08 1.91
C ASP A 26 12.13 2.97 3.28
N MET A 27 12.05 1.79 3.88
CA MET A 27 12.52 1.52 5.23
C MET A 27 13.89 0.85 5.25
N ARG A 28 14.51 0.53 4.11
CA ARG A 28 15.72 -0.30 4.01
C ARG A 28 16.92 0.25 4.80
N GLU A 29 17.08 1.57 4.83
CA GLU A 29 18.14 2.25 5.58
C GLU A 29 17.78 2.48 7.05
N THR A 30 16.57 2.15 7.46
CA THR A 30 15.99 2.46 8.77
C THR A 30 15.67 1.22 9.59
N LEU A 31 15.17 0.16 8.96
CA LEU A 31 14.78 -1.11 9.55
C LEU A 31 15.60 -2.24 8.92
N GLY A 32 16.04 -3.20 9.74
CA GLY A 32 16.88 -4.31 9.27
C GLY A 32 16.12 -5.52 8.74
N ILE A 33 14.78 -5.48 8.70
CA ILE A 33 13.93 -6.62 8.29
C ILE A 33 12.92 -6.17 7.24
N THR A 34 12.17 -5.11 7.49
CA THR A 34 11.15 -4.62 6.55
C THR A 34 11.74 -3.58 5.60
N ASP A 35 11.59 -3.83 4.31
CA ASP A 35 12.06 -2.94 3.25
C ASP A 35 11.08 -1.79 2.98
N TYR A 36 9.77 -2.06 3.03
CA TYR A 36 8.75 -1.05 2.69
C TYR A 36 7.55 -1.03 3.63
N PHE A 37 7.10 0.18 3.95
CA PHE A 37 5.75 0.38 4.48
C PHE A 37 4.83 0.91 3.39
N VAL A 38 3.63 0.34 3.32
CA VAL A 38 2.51 0.90 2.55
C VAL A 38 1.50 1.41 3.55
N ILE A 39 1.08 2.66 3.43
CA ILE A 39 0.07 3.27 4.30
C ILE A 39 -1.08 3.73 3.43
N ALA A 40 -2.31 3.37 3.81
CA ALA A 40 -3.54 3.72 3.12
C ALA A 40 -4.65 4.09 4.11
N SER A 41 -5.62 4.89 3.68
CA SER A 41 -6.76 5.29 4.51
C SER A 41 -8.10 4.98 3.85
N GLY A 42 -9.01 4.39 4.63
CA GLY A 42 -10.42 4.24 4.28
C GLY A 42 -11.30 5.20 5.07
N ARG A 43 -12.36 5.70 4.44
CA ARG A 43 -13.30 6.66 5.05
C ARG A 43 -14.27 6.05 6.07
N ASN A 44 -14.36 4.71 6.11
CA ASN A 44 -15.17 3.95 7.07
C ASN A 44 -14.64 2.51 7.20
N GLU A 45 -15.02 1.82 8.27
CA GLU A 45 -14.59 0.45 8.59
C GLU A 45 -14.89 -0.56 7.47
N ARG A 46 -15.99 -0.36 6.73
CA ARG A 46 -16.34 -1.21 5.58
C ARG A 46 -15.34 -1.04 4.45
N GLN A 47 -14.92 0.19 4.15
CA GLN A 47 -13.91 0.45 3.14
C GLN A 47 -12.54 -0.07 3.59
N VAL A 48 -12.15 0.14 4.84
CA VAL A 48 -10.91 -0.40 5.42
C VAL A 48 -10.84 -1.92 5.21
N HIS A 49 -11.92 -2.64 5.52
CA HIS A 49 -11.97 -4.08 5.30
C HIS A 49 -11.92 -4.47 3.82
N ARG A 50 -12.58 -3.72 2.93
CA ARG A 50 -12.53 -3.98 1.48
C ARG A 50 -11.12 -3.80 0.93
N ILE A 51 -10.41 -2.75 1.34
CA ILE A 51 -9.02 -2.50 0.94
C ILE A 51 -8.15 -3.67 1.42
N HIS A 52 -8.33 -4.09 2.67
CA HIS A 52 -7.66 -5.27 3.22
C HIS A 52 -7.89 -6.52 2.37
N ASP A 53 -9.15 -6.86 2.08
CA ASP A 53 -9.48 -8.06 1.32
C ASP A 53 -8.89 -8.01 -0.09
N ALA A 54 -8.97 -6.85 -0.74
CA ALA A 54 -8.44 -6.65 -2.09
C ALA A 54 -6.91 -6.79 -2.13
N VAL A 55 -6.19 -6.22 -1.16
CA VAL A 55 -4.73 -6.36 -1.07
C VAL A 55 -4.35 -7.82 -0.83
N GLU A 56 -5.02 -8.52 0.09
CA GLU A 56 -4.75 -9.94 0.33
C GLU A 56 -5.03 -10.80 -0.90
N GLU A 57 -6.14 -10.57 -1.58
CA GLU A 57 -6.53 -11.28 -2.80
C GLU A 57 -5.48 -11.07 -3.89
N LYS A 58 -5.16 -9.80 -4.19
CA LYS A 58 -4.22 -9.48 -5.27
C LYS A 58 -2.83 -10.04 -5.03
N LEU A 59 -2.30 -9.90 -3.82
CA LEU A 59 -0.98 -10.45 -3.50
C LEU A 59 -1.01 -11.99 -3.44
N GLY A 60 -2.16 -12.57 -3.07
CA GLY A 60 -2.43 -14.00 -3.11
C GLY A 60 -2.40 -14.59 -4.53
N GLU A 61 -2.81 -13.85 -5.57
CA GLU A 61 -2.67 -14.26 -6.98
C GLU A 61 -1.21 -14.53 -7.36
N HIS A 62 -0.27 -13.84 -6.72
CA HIS A 62 1.17 -14.02 -6.90
C HIS A 62 1.77 -15.10 -5.98
N GLY A 63 0.93 -15.82 -5.24
CA GLY A 63 1.35 -16.83 -4.26
C GLY A 63 1.89 -16.25 -2.95
N VAL A 64 1.74 -14.94 -2.72
CA VAL A 64 2.25 -14.26 -1.53
C VAL A 64 1.15 -14.16 -0.49
N LYS A 65 1.43 -14.60 0.74
CA LYS A 65 0.50 -14.52 1.88
C LYS A 65 1.15 -13.74 3.01
N PRO A 66 0.40 -12.93 3.76
CA PRO A 66 0.97 -12.25 4.91
C PRO A 66 1.30 -13.29 5.99
N ALA A 67 2.50 -13.13 6.56
CA ALA A 67 2.98 -13.86 7.72
C ALA A 67 2.14 -13.55 8.96
N HIS A 68 1.67 -12.30 9.07
CA HIS A 68 0.86 -11.87 10.20
C HIS A 68 -0.26 -10.89 9.81
N ARG A 69 -1.35 -10.92 10.58
CA ARG A 69 -2.52 -10.04 10.42
C ARG A 69 -2.97 -9.53 11.78
N GLU A 70 -3.13 -8.22 11.91
CA GLU A 70 -3.67 -7.60 13.13
C GLU A 70 -4.87 -6.69 12.84
N GLY A 71 -5.68 -6.44 13.87
CA GLY A 71 -6.70 -5.39 13.83
C GLY A 71 -8.01 -5.69 13.08
N LEU A 72 -8.16 -6.90 12.53
CA LEU A 72 -9.33 -7.32 11.72
C LEU A 72 -10.70 -7.17 12.42
N ARG A 73 -10.73 -7.22 13.76
CA ARG A 73 -11.96 -7.16 14.55
C ARG A 73 -12.59 -5.78 14.57
N PHE A 74 -11.79 -4.74 14.80
CA PHE A 74 -12.27 -3.36 14.98
C PHE A 74 -12.11 -2.52 13.72
N ARG A 75 -11.24 -2.91 12.77
CA ARG A 75 -11.13 -2.29 11.44
C ARG A 75 -10.85 -0.78 11.49
N ARG A 76 -10.28 -0.31 12.60
CA ARG A 76 -9.77 1.06 12.76
C ARG A 76 -8.34 1.18 12.26
N TRP A 77 -7.59 0.09 12.43
CA TRP A 77 -6.25 -0.09 11.90
C TRP A 77 -6.08 -1.57 11.63
N ILE A 78 -5.86 -1.93 10.37
CA ILE A 78 -5.49 -3.28 9.96
C ILE A 78 -4.02 -3.24 9.56
N LEU A 79 -3.27 -4.23 10.01
CA LEU A 79 -1.88 -4.45 9.64
C LEU A 79 -1.75 -5.80 8.94
N LEU A 80 -1.15 -5.79 7.75
CA LEU A 80 -0.78 -6.98 6.99
C LEU A 80 0.74 -7.02 6.88
N ASP A 81 1.36 -8.03 7.49
CA ASP A 81 2.81 -8.19 7.53
C ASP A 81 3.25 -9.28 6.55
N TYR A 82 4.03 -8.89 5.54
CA TYR A 82 4.65 -9.77 4.54
C TYR A 82 6.16 -9.92 4.76
N VAL A 83 6.66 -9.62 5.96
CA VAL A 83 8.07 -9.56 6.36
C VAL A 83 8.81 -8.38 5.72
N ASP A 84 8.99 -8.44 4.41
CA ASP A 84 9.73 -7.41 3.64
C ASP A 84 8.84 -6.18 3.35
N VAL A 85 7.51 -6.35 3.41
CA VAL A 85 6.52 -5.27 3.22
C VAL A 85 5.46 -5.32 4.33
N VAL A 86 5.16 -4.17 4.93
CA VAL A 86 4.05 -4.05 5.89
C VAL A 86 3.03 -3.05 5.38
N VAL A 87 1.78 -3.51 5.22
CA VAL A 87 0.65 -2.69 4.77
C VAL A 87 -0.19 -2.26 5.97
N HIS A 88 -0.31 -0.95 6.16
CA HIS A 88 -1.09 -0.30 7.19
C HIS A 88 -2.34 0.32 6.56
N ILE A 89 -3.51 -0.17 6.96
CA ILE A 89 -4.79 0.34 6.46
C ILE A 89 -5.53 0.97 7.63
N PHE A 90 -5.62 2.29 7.63
CA PHE A 90 -6.25 3.07 8.69
C PHE A 90 -7.68 3.45 8.33
N LEU A 91 -8.52 3.56 9.36
CA LEU A 91 -9.67 4.43 9.31
C LEU A 91 -9.16 5.88 9.38
N GLU A 92 -9.61 6.74 8.46
CA GLU A 92 -9.06 8.09 8.26
C GLU A 92 -8.92 8.90 9.56
N GLN A 93 -9.95 8.88 10.41
CA GLN A 93 -9.96 9.60 11.70
C GLN A 93 -8.95 9.06 12.73
N ASP A 94 -8.46 7.84 12.55
CA ASP A 94 -7.51 7.18 13.46
C ASP A 94 -6.06 7.31 13.00
N ARG A 95 -5.82 7.55 11.70
CA ARG A 95 -4.45 7.65 11.15
C ARG A 95 -3.62 8.72 11.87
N ALA A 96 -4.21 9.87 12.13
CA ALA A 96 -3.56 10.98 12.82
C ALA A 96 -3.20 10.68 14.29
N PHE A 97 -3.88 9.71 14.93
CA PHE A 97 -3.55 9.29 16.30
C PHE A 97 -2.25 8.50 16.35
N TYR A 98 -2.00 7.65 15.33
CA TYR A 98 -0.79 6.83 15.24
C TYR A 98 0.39 7.56 14.60
N ASP A 99 0.12 8.49 13.68
CA ASP A 99 1.07 9.46 13.12
C ASP A 99 2.40 8.82 12.63
N LEU A 100 2.27 7.67 11.96
CA LEU A 100 3.42 6.90 11.47
C LEU A 100 4.29 7.72 10.51
N GLU A 101 3.65 8.57 9.69
CA GLU A 101 4.36 9.46 8.78
C GLU A 101 5.23 10.48 9.49
N ARG A 102 4.88 10.91 10.71
CA ARG A 102 5.76 11.79 11.50
C ARG A 102 6.92 11.02 12.11
N LEU A 103 6.68 9.80 12.59
CA LEU A 103 7.75 8.95 13.14
C LEU A 103 8.84 8.68 12.09
N TRP A 104 8.43 8.49 10.84
CA TRP A 104 9.30 8.18 9.72
C TRP A 104 9.38 9.32 8.69
N ALA A 105 9.24 10.57 9.12
CA ALA A 105 9.16 11.72 8.20
C ALA A 105 10.37 11.89 7.27
N ASN A 106 11.53 11.36 7.66
CA ASN A 106 12.80 11.49 6.94
C ASN A 106 13.10 10.32 6.00
N VAL A 107 12.24 9.30 5.94
CA VAL A 107 12.46 8.17 5.04
C VAL A 107 12.03 8.50 3.61
N PRO A 108 12.73 8.02 2.58
CA PRO A 108 12.33 8.23 1.20
C PRO A 108 10.93 7.67 0.92
N ARG A 109 10.24 8.24 -0.06
CA ARG A 109 8.95 7.75 -0.55
C ARG A 109 9.07 7.30 -1.99
N LEU A 110 8.48 6.16 -2.30
CA LEU A 110 8.41 5.65 -3.67
C LEU A 110 7.22 6.26 -4.39
N ASP A 111 7.41 6.61 -5.66
CA ASP A 111 6.33 7.04 -6.53
C ASP A 111 5.57 5.83 -7.07
N TRP A 112 4.54 5.43 -6.33
CA TRP A 112 3.68 4.31 -6.68
C TRP A 112 2.70 4.62 -7.83
N SER A 113 2.47 5.90 -8.11
CA SER A 113 1.47 6.38 -9.08
C SER A 113 1.98 6.37 -10.52
N ASN A 114 3.29 6.55 -10.69
CA ASN A 114 3.93 6.80 -11.98
C ASN A 114 4.47 5.51 -12.63
N ALA A 115 4.53 4.40 -11.90
CA ALA A 115 4.90 3.09 -12.44
C ALA A 115 3.79 2.44 -13.32
N ARG A 116 2.82 3.22 -13.84
CA ARG A 116 1.84 2.80 -14.87
C ARG A 116 2.30 3.16 -16.30
N SER A 117 3.53 3.60 -16.50
CA SER A 117 3.99 4.21 -17.75
C SER A 117 4.60 3.23 -18.76
N ASP A 118 4.04 2.03 -18.93
CA ASP A 118 4.47 1.08 -19.99
C ASP A 118 3.34 0.56 -20.89
N GLU A 119 2.16 1.19 -20.90
CA GLU A 119 1.15 0.87 -21.93
C GLU A 119 0.36 2.10 -22.37
N MET A 120 0.98 2.92 -23.23
CA MET A 120 0.25 3.69 -24.23
C MET A 120 1.14 3.85 -25.46
N PRO A 121 0.95 3.08 -26.56
CA PRO A 121 1.65 3.39 -27.80
C PRO A 121 1.24 4.79 -28.25
N PRO A 122 2.14 5.57 -28.88
CA PRO A 122 1.81 6.92 -29.32
C PRO A 122 0.62 6.86 -30.28
N ALA A 123 -0.43 7.62 -29.96
CA ALA A 123 -1.54 7.85 -30.87
C ALA A 123 -0.95 8.31 -32.21
N GLY A 124 -1.14 7.47 -33.23
CA GLY A 124 -0.56 7.67 -34.54
C GLY A 124 -0.88 9.05 -35.08
N SER A 125 0.16 9.73 -35.55
CA SER A 125 0.04 10.88 -36.43
C SER A 125 -0.62 10.44 -37.73
N SER A 126 -1.87 10.81 -37.95
CA SER A 126 -2.48 10.87 -39.28
C SER A 126 -2.72 12.33 -39.65
N SER A 127 -1.63 12.97 -40.09
CA SER A 127 -1.72 14.01 -41.10
C SER A 127 -1.84 13.31 -42.46
N SER A 128 -3.00 13.41 -43.11
CA SER A 128 -3.22 13.56 -44.56
C SER A 128 -4.71 13.53 -44.86
#